data_AF-A0A382T959-F1
#
_entry.id   AF-A0A382T959-F1
#
_cell.length_a   1.000
_cell.length_b   1.000
_cell.length_c   1.000
_cell.angle_alpha   90.00
_cell.angle_beta   90.00
_cell.angle_gamma   90.00
#
_symmetry.space_group_name_H-M   'P 1'
#
loop_
_entity.id
_entity.type
_entity.pdbx_description
1 polymer ?
#
loop_
_entity_poly.entity_id
_entity_poly.type
_entity_poly.pdbx_seq_one_letter_code
_entity_poly.pdbx_strand_id
1 'polypeptide(L)'
;MKIKLYKQYFFILVFFCLFSNISANSSNNIKSYSKENISNYFSGLLSSRNNDIRESREFFAKIKELSKIHFPFVKEYLSILVQEQEIEKATDFLRNIDNQSNNFSEANIILGANYLAKKKYDLATENLNLVNQDSQSSNFDKLIANILINYSKVFDKKEIEDKKLFQDIPKNYKNFTIIQEAFINCYLNKNVDESFLKLLNFTEIDYTRYIFFYVNYLFSKKRNNEAVDIIKKYTDILDSNILLDQTKFWIKDRKYSEITKIFDCKNPEHLLSEFFYVI
;
A
#
# COMPACT_ATOMS: atom_id res chain seq x y z
N MET A 1 -48.87 -53.37 15.89
CA MET A 1 -47.67 -52.73 15.30
C MET A 1 -46.62 -52.51 16.41
N LYS A 2 -45.89 -53.57 16.81
CA LYS A 2 -44.91 -53.56 17.93
C LYS A 2 -43.48 -53.80 17.44
N ILE A 3 -43.10 -53.14 16.36
CA ILE A 3 -41.70 -52.92 16.01
C ILE A 3 -41.58 -51.40 16.16
N LYS A 4 -40.86 -50.83 17.13
CA LYS A 4 -39.41 -50.63 17.02
C LYS A 4 -38.85 -49.95 18.30
N LEU A 5 -39.51 -50.04 19.47
CA LEU A 5 -39.00 -49.37 20.68
C LEU A 5 -37.57 -49.83 21.02
N TYR A 6 -37.30 -51.14 20.97
CA TYR A 6 -35.95 -51.68 21.19
C TYR A 6 -34.94 -51.23 20.12
N LYS A 7 -35.35 -51.09 18.85
CA LYS A 7 -34.48 -50.57 17.77
C LYS A 7 -34.15 -49.09 18.01
N GLN A 8 -35.09 -48.33 18.56
CA GLN A 8 -34.92 -46.91 18.83
C GLN A 8 -34.00 -46.68 20.04
N TYR A 9 -34.16 -47.46 21.12
CA TYR A 9 -33.21 -47.46 22.24
C TYR A 9 -31.80 -47.93 21.81
N PHE A 10 -31.72 -48.96 20.97
CA PHE A 10 -30.44 -49.41 20.41
C PHE A 10 -29.77 -48.31 19.58
N PHE A 11 -30.54 -47.59 18.74
CA PHE A 11 -30.00 -46.49 17.95
C PHE A 11 -29.53 -45.31 18.80
N ILE A 12 -30.28 -44.96 19.86
CA ILE A 12 -29.90 -43.93 20.84
C ILE A 12 -28.62 -44.32 21.58
N LEU A 13 -28.50 -45.60 21.96
CA LEU A 13 -27.33 -46.11 22.68
C LEU A 13 -26.10 -46.18 21.78
N VAL A 14 -26.26 -46.59 20.51
CA VAL A 14 -25.19 -46.53 19.50
C VAL A 14 -24.77 -45.08 19.23
N PHE A 15 -25.72 -44.15 19.12
CA PHE A 15 -25.43 -42.72 18.98
C PHE A 15 -24.61 -42.24 20.19
N PHE A 16 -25.05 -42.51 21.43
CA PHE A 16 -24.29 -42.13 22.63
C PHE A 16 -22.89 -42.76 22.69
N CYS A 17 -22.72 -44.02 22.28
CA CYS A 17 -21.42 -44.67 22.21
C CYS A 17 -20.49 -44.10 21.12
N LEU A 18 -21.04 -43.59 20.02
CA LEU A 18 -20.27 -42.89 18.99
C LEU A 18 -19.84 -41.49 19.46
N PHE A 19 -20.64 -40.82 20.29
CA PHE A 19 -20.33 -39.50 20.83
C PHE A 19 -19.52 -39.51 22.15
N SER A 20 -19.55 -40.60 22.92
CA SER A 20 -18.84 -40.71 24.20
C SER A 20 -17.32 -40.88 24.07
N ASN A 21 -16.82 -41.20 22.87
CA ASN A 21 -15.39 -41.32 22.57
C ASN A 21 -14.84 -40.20 21.67
N ILE A 22 -15.55 -39.08 21.56
CA ILE A 22 -14.93 -37.85 21.04
C ILE A 22 -14.07 -37.29 22.18
N SER A 23 -12.90 -37.89 22.37
CA SER A 23 -11.78 -37.11 22.87
C SER A 23 -11.63 -35.97 21.87
N ALA A 24 -12.05 -34.78 22.28
CA ALA A 24 -11.74 -33.58 21.53
C ALA A 24 -10.22 -33.47 21.53
N ASN A 25 -9.58 -33.99 20.49
CA ASN A 25 -8.21 -33.66 20.17
C ASN A 25 -8.23 -32.18 19.80
N SER A 26 -8.26 -31.30 20.81
CA SER A 26 -7.80 -29.94 20.63
C SER A 26 -6.38 -30.09 20.11
N SER A 27 -6.17 -29.71 18.84
CA SER A 27 -4.86 -29.70 18.20
C SER A 27 -3.79 -29.19 19.19
N ASN A 28 -2.54 -29.65 19.05
CA ASN A 28 -1.40 -29.26 19.90
C ASN A 28 -1.14 -27.73 20.04
N ASN A 29 -2.01 -26.89 19.48
CA ASN A 29 -2.06 -25.43 19.54
C ASN A 29 -2.62 -24.85 20.86
N ILE A 30 -2.89 -25.65 21.90
CA ILE A 30 -3.38 -25.14 23.21
C ILE A 30 -2.43 -24.06 23.78
N LYS A 31 -1.11 -24.20 23.57
CA LYS A 31 -0.13 -23.17 23.97
C LYS A 31 -0.30 -21.86 23.21
N SER A 32 -0.67 -21.92 21.93
CA SER A 32 -0.83 -20.74 21.08
C SER A 32 -2.07 -19.93 21.44
N TYR A 33 -3.13 -20.56 21.95
CA TYR A 33 -4.34 -19.88 22.45
C TYR A 33 -4.42 -19.87 23.98
N SER A 34 -3.29 -19.65 24.65
CA SER A 34 -3.24 -19.46 26.10
C SER A 34 -4.03 -18.21 26.53
N LYS A 35 -4.45 -18.15 27.80
CA LYS A 35 -5.07 -16.95 28.39
C LYS A 35 -4.20 -15.71 28.17
N GLU A 36 -2.89 -15.86 28.30
CA GLU A 36 -1.92 -14.79 28.04
C GLU A 36 -1.91 -14.35 26.58
N ASN A 37 -1.89 -15.30 25.64
CA ASN A 37 -1.88 -14.96 24.21
C ASN A 37 -3.18 -14.29 23.78
N ILE A 38 -4.31 -14.77 24.28
CA ILE A 38 -5.62 -14.16 24.06
C ILE A 38 -5.64 -12.73 24.63
N SER A 39 -5.17 -12.56 25.86
CA SER A 39 -5.09 -11.23 26.50
C SER A 39 -4.21 -10.29 25.69
N ASN A 40 -2.99 -10.70 25.32
CA ASN A 40 -2.08 -9.89 24.50
C ASN A 40 -2.69 -9.56 23.14
N TYR A 41 -3.37 -10.51 22.48
CA TYR A 41 -4.02 -10.26 21.19
C TYR A 41 -5.12 -9.19 21.31
N PHE A 42 -6.00 -9.31 22.31
CA PHE A 42 -7.06 -8.31 22.53
C PHE A 42 -6.51 -6.95 22.98
N SER A 43 -5.50 -6.92 23.84
CA SER A 43 -4.82 -5.69 24.24
C SER A 43 -4.19 -5.01 23.03
N GLY A 44 -3.50 -5.76 22.16
CA GLY A 44 -2.95 -5.21 20.91
C GLY A 44 -4.03 -4.61 20.02
N LEU A 45 -5.14 -5.34 19.80
CA LEU A 45 -6.28 -4.81 19.04
C LEU A 45 -6.87 -3.54 19.67
N LEU A 46 -7.03 -3.51 20.99
CA LEU A 46 -7.59 -2.36 21.71
C LEU A 46 -6.67 -1.13 21.60
N SER A 47 -5.37 -1.30 21.83
CA SER A 47 -4.38 -0.22 21.69
C SER A 47 -4.33 0.31 20.26
N SER A 48 -4.35 -0.58 19.25
CA SER A 48 -4.42 -0.21 17.83
C SER A 48 -5.63 0.69 17.53
N ARG A 49 -6.82 0.27 18.01
CA ARG A 49 -8.07 1.03 17.84
C ARG A 49 -8.08 2.37 18.58
N ASN A 50 -7.29 2.50 19.63
CA ASN A 50 -7.10 3.73 20.38
C ASN A 50 -5.98 4.62 19.79
N ASN A 51 -5.46 4.28 18.61
CA ASN A 51 -4.31 4.93 17.97
C ASN A 51 -3.00 4.88 18.79
N ASP A 52 -2.89 3.99 19.78
CA ASP A 52 -1.61 3.70 20.44
C ASP A 52 -0.91 2.54 19.72
N ILE A 53 -0.37 2.86 18.53
CA ILE A 53 0.22 1.86 17.65
C ILE A 53 1.49 1.25 18.25
N ARG A 54 2.25 2.04 19.03
CA ARG A 54 3.46 1.57 19.71
C ARG A 54 3.12 0.54 20.78
N GLU A 55 2.14 0.83 21.64
CA GLU A 55 1.66 -0.11 22.66
C GLU A 55 1.08 -1.37 22.01
N SER A 56 0.30 -1.19 20.93
CA SER A 56 -0.22 -2.29 20.13
C SER A 56 0.89 -3.24 19.66
N ARG A 57 1.97 -2.68 19.07
CA ARG A 57 3.13 -3.47 18.64
C ARG A 57 3.75 -4.24 19.80
N GLU A 58 3.88 -3.63 20.99
CA GLU A 58 4.45 -4.30 22.17
C GLU A 58 3.63 -5.53 22.58
N PHE A 59 2.30 -5.45 22.52
CA PHE A 59 1.43 -6.59 22.77
C PHE A 59 1.54 -7.67 21.70
N PHE A 60 1.44 -7.30 20.42
CA PHE A 60 1.54 -8.27 19.31
C PHE A 60 2.95 -8.90 19.20
N ALA A 61 4.01 -8.18 19.61
CA ALA A 61 5.36 -8.72 19.63
C ALA A 61 5.52 -9.91 20.59
N LYS A 62 4.74 -9.97 21.68
CA LYS A 62 4.74 -11.08 22.65
C LYS A 62 4.13 -12.36 22.09
N ILE A 63 3.33 -12.26 21.03
CA ILE A 63 2.54 -13.35 20.45
C ILE A 63 2.85 -13.59 18.97
N LYS A 64 4.06 -13.23 18.51
CA LYS A 64 4.51 -13.38 17.11
C LYS A 64 4.32 -14.78 16.54
N GLU A 65 4.44 -15.81 17.36
CA GLU A 65 4.23 -17.20 16.94
C GLU A 65 2.81 -17.48 16.40
N LEU A 66 1.83 -16.63 16.72
CA LEU A 66 0.48 -16.71 16.14
C LEU A 66 0.47 -16.50 14.62
N SER A 67 1.49 -15.87 14.04
CA SER A 67 1.58 -15.71 12.58
C SER A 67 1.56 -17.03 11.82
N LYS A 68 1.96 -18.14 12.47
CA LYS A 68 1.99 -19.48 11.88
C LYS A 68 0.63 -20.17 11.82
N ILE A 69 -0.35 -19.70 12.60
CA ILE A 69 -1.62 -20.42 12.79
C ILE A 69 -2.86 -19.52 12.77
N HIS A 70 -2.70 -18.20 12.79
CA HIS A 70 -3.80 -17.24 12.92
C HIS A 70 -3.63 -16.13 11.88
N PHE A 71 -4.25 -16.31 10.72
CA PHE A 71 -4.14 -15.36 9.59
C PHE A 71 -4.59 -13.92 9.94
N PRO A 72 -5.68 -13.68 10.69
CA PRO A 72 -6.01 -12.34 11.16
C PRO A 72 -4.89 -11.64 11.94
N PHE A 73 -4.09 -12.37 12.73
CA PHE A 73 -2.92 -11.79 13.39
C PHE A 73 -1.90 -11.24 12.39
N VAL A 74 -1.68 -11.94 11.27
CA VAL A 74 -0.73 -11.50 10.23
C VAL A 74 -1.16 -10.14 9.66
N LYS A 75 -2.45 -9.97 9.35
CA LYS A 75 -2.99 -8.71 8.84
C LYS A 75 -2.84 -7.56 9.83
N GLU A 76 -3.21 -7.79 11.09
CA GLU A 76 -3.13 -6.77 12.15
C GLU A 76 -1.68 -6.37 12.42
N TYR A 77 -0.79 -7.35 12.58
CA TYR A 77 0.61 -7.09 12.85
C TYR A 77 1.31 -6.38 11.68
N LEU A 78 1.00 -6.76 10.44
CA LEU A 78 1.50 -6.07 9.25
C LEU A 78 1.05 -4.61 9.22
N SER A 79 -0.24 -4.35 9.47
CA SER A 79 -0.81 -3.00 9.52
C SER A 79 -0.10 -2.12 10.56
N ILE A 80 0.19 -2.67 11.74
CA ILE A 80 0.93 -1.97 12.80
C ILE A 80 2.34 -1.61 12.36
N LEU A 81 3.08 -2.55 11.75
CA LEU A 81 4.42 -2.27 11.25
C LEU A 81 4.42 -1.17 10.17
N VAL A 82 3.42 -1.17 9.28
CA VAL A 82 3.27 -0.12 8.26
C VAL A 82 2.93 1.23 8.88
N GLN A 83 2.01 1.27 9.85
CA GLN A 83 1.62 2.50 10.54
C GLN A 83 2.77 3.13 11.34
N GLU A 84 3.69 2.32 11.87
CA GLU A 84 4.93 2.81 12.48
C GLU A 84 6.05 3.12 11.48
N GLN A 85 5.77 3.04 10.17
CA GLN A 85 6.72 3.29 9.08
C GLN A 85 7.89 2.30 9.08
N GLU A 86 7.73 1.14 9.71
CA GLU A 86 8.72 0.08 9.81
C GLU A 86 8.65 -0.87 8.60
N ILE A 87 8.71 -0.30 7.38
CA ILE A 87 8.46 -1.01 6.12
C ILE A 87 9.44 -2.17 5.91
N GLU A 88 10.72 -2.00 6.25
CA GLU A 88 11.69 -3.10 6.16
C GLU A 88 11.32 -4.26 7.09
N LYS A 89 10.93 -3.99 8.35
CA LYS A 89 10.45 -5.02 9.27
C LYS A 89 9.16 -5.68 8.79
N ALA A 90 8.24 -4.91 8.18
CA ALA A 90 7.03 -5.43 7.58
C ALA A 90 7.36 -6.44 6.46
N THR A 91 8.28 -6.09 5.56
CA THR A 91 8.67 -7.00 4.47
C THR A 91 9.47 -8.21 4.97
N ASP A 92 10.33 -8.05 5.98
CA ASP A 92 11.02 -9.18 6.60
C ASP A 92 10.03 -10.11 7.30
N PHE A 93 9.02 -9.57 7.99
CA PHE A 93 7.95 -10.36 8.57
C PHE A 93 7.19 -11.18 7.52
N LEU A 94 6.78 -10.56 6.41
CA LEU A 94 6.09 -11.24 5.31
C LEU A 94 6.92 -12.34 4.64
N ARG A 95 8.24 -12.14 4.53
CA ARG A 95 9.17 -13.12 3.95
C ARG A 95 9.43 -14.33 4.87
N ASN A 96 9.17 -14.20 6.18
CA ASN A 96 9.44 -15.23 7.18
C ASN A 96 8.22 -16.06 7.58
N ILE A 97 7.03 -15.74 7.08
CA ILE A 97 5.79 -16.50 7.32
C ILE A 97 5.47 -17.38 6.11
N ASP A 98 4.67 -18.44 6.32
CA ASP A 98 4.32 -19.38 5.24
C ASP A 98 3.62 -18.69 4.05
N ASN A 99 3.89 -19.17 2.84
CA ASN A 99 3.43 -18.58 1.58
C ASN A 99 1.89 -18.55 1.45
N GLN A 100 1.16 -19.43 2.14
CA GLN A 100 -0.30 -19.34 2.15
C GLN A 100 -0.80 -18.17 3.01
N SER A 101 -0.04 -17.80 4.05
CA SER A 101 -0.42 -16.79 5.04
C SER A 101 -0.08 -15.37 4.57
N ASN A 102 0.89 -15.21 3.66
CA ASN A 102 1.27 -13.90 3.10
C ASN A 102 0.59 -13.57 1.77
N ASN A 103 -0.20 -14.50 1.20
CA ASN A 103 -0.84 -14.27 -0.10
C ASN A 103 -2.19 -13.54 0.05
N PHE A 104 -2.13 -12.22 0.23
CA PHE A 104 -3.28 -11.31 0.24
C PHE A 104 -2.89 -9.94 -0.31
N SER A 105 -3.87 -9.15 -0.77
CA SER A 105 -3.66 -7.87 -1.48
C SER A 105 -2.60 -6.98 -0.83
N GLU A 106 -2.78 -6.65 0.44
CA GLU A 106 -1.95 -5.67 1.14
C GLU A 106 -0.51 -6.17 1.28
N ALA A 107 -0.30 -7.45 1.58
CA ALA A 107 1.03 -8.04 1.65
C ALA A 107 1.74 -8.04 0.29
N ASN A 108 1.03 -8.43 -0.77
CA ASN A 108 1.57 -8.45 -2.13
C ASN A 108 1.89 -7.04 -2.65
N ILE A 109 1.07 -6.03 -2.31
CA ILE A 109 1.33 -4.61 -2.61
C ILE A 109 2.57 -4.11 -1.85
N ILE A 110 2.69 -4.41 -0.56
CA ILE A 110 3.84 -4.00 0.26
C ILE A 110 5.14 -4.63 -0.25
N LEU A 111 5.14 -5.94 -0.52
CA LEU A 111 6.29 -6.63 -1.09
C LEU A 111 6.64 -6.08 -2.47
N GLY A 112 5.65 -5.92 -3.34
CA GLY A 112 5.80 -5.37 -4.68
C GLY A 112 6.42 -3.98 -4.68
N ALA A 113 5.89 -3.08 -3.84
CA ALA A 113 6.41 -1.72 -3.67
C ALA A 113 7.85 -1.70 -3.12
N ASN A 114 8.17 -2.56 -2.14
CA ASN A 114 9.53 -2.66 -1.61
C ASN A 114 10.52 -3.18 -2.66
N TYR A 115 10.14 -4.18 -3.46
CA TYR A 115 10.96 -4.65 -4.57
C TYR A 115 11.16 -3.56 -5.63
N LEU A 116 10.11 -2.80 -5.93
CA LEU A 116 10.17 -1.68 -6.88
C LEU A 116 11.14 -0.58 -6.41
N ALA A 117 11.04 -0.18 -5.14
CA ALA A 117 11.99 0.75 -4.50
C ALA A 117 13.45 0.22 -4.57
N LYS A 118 13.63 -1.08 -4.34
CA LYS A 118 14.93 -1.78 -4.43
C LYS A 118 15.36 -2.10 -5.87
N LYS A 119 14.67 -1.58 -6.89
CA LYS A 119 14.95 -1.78 -8.33
C LYS A 119 14.95 -3.25 -8.77
N LYS A 120 14.17 -4.10 -8.08
CA LYS A 120 13.96 -5.52 -8.38
C LYS A 120 12.65 -5.67 -9.15
N TYR A 121 12.61 -5.16 -10.38
CA TYR A 121 11.37 -4.96 -11.14
C TYR A 121 10.62 -6.24 -11.50
N ASP A 122 11.33 -7.34 -11.79
CA ASP A 122 10.71 -8.65 -12.05
C ASP A 122 9.97 -9.17 -10.81
N LEU A 123 10.63 -9.15 -9.66
CA LEU A 123 10.05 -9.56 -8.38
C LEU A 123 8.88 -8.65 -7.96
N ALA A 124 8.99 -7.35 -8.23
CA ALA A 124 7.90 -6.41 -8.00
C ALA A 124 6.68 -6.80 -8.83
N THR A 125 6.87 -7.02 -10.13
CA THR A 125 5.81 -7.40 -11.07
C THR A 125 5.19 -8.75 -10.72
N GLU A 126 6.01 -9.74 -10.33
CA GLU A 126 5.55 -11.06 -9.89
C GLU A 126 4.61 -10.95 -8.67
N ASN A 127 5.03 -10.22 -7.62
CA ASN A 127 4.21 -10.06 -6.42
C ASN A 127 2.92 -9.28 -6.70
N LEU A 128 3.00 -8.19 -7.48
CA LEU A 128 1.83 -7.38 -7.80
C LEU A 128 0.82 -8.13 -8.68
N ASN A 129 1.27 -9.06 -9.53
CA ASN A 129 0.37 -9.91 -10.31
C ASN A 129 -0.46 -10.86 -9.45
N LEU A 130 0.00 -11.25 -8.25
CA LEU A 130 -0.78 -12.06 -7.33
C LEU A 130 -2.08 -11.34 -6.89
N VAL A 131 -2.04 -10.01 -6.76
CA VAL A 131 -3.23 -9.19 -6.48
C VAL A 131 -4.26 -9.28 -7.61
N ASN A 132 -3.80 -9.33 -8.85
CA ASN A 132 -4.69 -9.45 -10.00
C ASN A 132 -5.30 -10.86 -10.12
N GLN A 133 -4.55 -11.88 -9.71
CA GLN A 133 -4.96 -13.29 -9.74
C GLN A 133 -5.91 -13.65 -8.60
N ASP A 134 -5.85 -12.92 -7.48
CA ASP A 134 -6.72 -13.15 -6.34
C ASP A 134 -8.15 -12.63 -6.60
N SER A 135 -9.11 -13.52 -6.36
CA SER A 135 -10.55 -13.25 -6.47
C SER A 135 -11.08 -12.40 -5.32
N GLN A 136 -10.40 -12.39 -4.18
CA GLN A 136 -10.76 -11.60 -3.00
C GLN A 136 -10.22 -10.16 -3.07
N SER A 137 -9.23 -9.92 -3.92
CA SER A 137 -8.66 -8.59 -4.14
C SER A 137 -9.70 -7.63 -4.72
N SER A 138 -9.82 -6.47 -4.09
CA SER A 138 -10.78 -5.45 -4.51
C SER A 138 -10.39 -4.81 -5.85
N ASN A 139 -11.34 -4.13 -6.50
CA ASN A 139 -11.02 -3.35 -7.71
C ASN A 139 -9.99 -2.24 -7.42
N PHE A 140 -9.96 -1.73 -6.20
CA PHE A 140 -8.98 -0.72 -5.78
C PHE A 140 -7.59 -1.34 -5.58
N ASP A 141 -7.50 -2.54 -4.98
CA ASP A 141 -6.22 -3.26 -4.85
C ASP A 141 -5.62 -3.54 -6.23
N LYS A 142 -6.46 -4.01 -7.16
CA LYS A 142 -6.07 -4.28 -8.55
C LYS A 142 -5.63 -3.02 -9.28
N LEU A 143 -6.30 -1.89 -9.03
CA LEU A 143 -5.87 -0.58 -9.56
C LEU A 143 -4.46 -0.23 -9.08
N ILE A 144 -4.23 -0.30 -7.76
CA ILE A 144 -2.92 -0.01 -7.15
C ILE A 144 -1.86 -0.93 -7.76
N ALA A 145 -2.12 -2.24 -7.79
CA ALA A 145 -1.20 -3.24 -8.33
C ALA A 145 -0.85 -2.95 -9.79
N ASN A 146 -1.85 -2.67 -10.64
CA ASN A 146 -1.63 -2.38 -12.06
C ASN A 146 -0.79 -1.13 -12.28
N ILE A 147 -1.02 -0.05 -11.52
CA ILE A 147 -0.18 1.15 -11.62
C ILE A 147 1.26 0.86 -11.20
N LEU A 148 1.47 0.11 -10.12
CA LEU A 148 2.82 -0.27 -9.66
C LEU A 148 3.52 -1.21 -10.66
N ILE A 149 2.78 -2.11 -11.33
CA ILE A 149 3.30 -2.92 -12.44
C ILE A 149 3.75 -2.02 -13.60
N ASN A 150 2.98 -1.00 -13.92
CA ASN A 150 3.36 -0.04 -14.95
C ASN A 150 4.61 0.76 -14.59
N TYR A 151 4.71 1.21 -13.33
CA TYR A 151 5.95 1.80 -12.82
C TYR A 151 7.12 0.82 -12.94
N SER A 152 6.94 -0.45 -12.58
CA SER A 152 7.99 -1.47 -12.71
C SER A 152 8.49 -1.59 -14.15
N LYS A 153 7.58 -1.70 -15.12
CA LYS A 153 7.91 -1.76 -16.56
C LYS A 153 8.64 -0.50 -17.04
N VAL A 154 8.13 0.68 -16.69
CA VAL A 154 8.72 1.97 -17.10
C VAL A 154 10.10 2.18 -16.47
N PHE A 155 10.26 1.84 -15.20
CA PHE A 155 11.52 2.04 -14.48
C PHE A 155 12.61 1.10 -14.97
N ASP A 156 12.25 -0.13 -15.32
CA ASP A 156 13.13 -1.13 -15.93
C ASP A 156 13.57 -0.70 -17.34
N LYS A 157 12.60 -0.51 -18.23
CA LYS A 157 12.86 -0.30 -19.66
C LYS A 157 13.22 1.14 -20.03
N LYS A 158 12.92 2.09 -19.15
CA LYS A 158 13.11 3.55 -19.36
C LYS A 158 12.39 4.08 -20.60
N GLU A 159 11.25 3.49 -20.94
CA GLU A 159 10.37 3.96 -22.00
C GLU A 159 8.91 3.54 -21.78
N ILE A 160 7.99 4.19 -22.50
CA ILE A 160 6.59 3.77 -22.61
C ILE A 160 6.52 2.91 -23.87
N GLU A 161 6.64 1.59 -23.72
CA GLU A 161 6.46 0.67 -24.84
C GLU A 161 4.98 0.54 -25.22
N ASP A 162 4.07 0.73 -24.26
CA ASP A 162 2.66 0.43 -24.43
C ASP A 162 1.81 1.70 -24.32
N LYS A 163 1.13 2.07 -25.41
CA LYS A 163 0.10 3.14 -25.41
C LYS A 163 -1.04 2.85 -24.43
N LYS A 164 -1.10 1.64 -23.88
CA LYS A 164 -2.13 1.15 -22.96
C LYS A 164 -1.81 1.29 -21.49
N LEU A 165 -0.71 1.94 -21.09
CA LEU A 165 -0.23 1.96 -19.69
C LEU A 165 -1.38 2.13 -18.67
N PHE A 166 -2.33 3.02 -18.93
CA PHE A 166 -3.48 3.23 -18.04
C PHE A 166 -4.86 3.01 -18.67
N GLN A 167 -4.95 2.35 -19.83
CA GLN A 167 -6.21 2.16 -20.55
C GLN A 167 -7.18 1.21 -19.83
N ASP A 168 -6.66 0.28 -19.03
CA ASP A 168 -7.46 -0.68 -18.26
C ASP A 168 -7.94 -0.11 -16.91
N ILE A 169 -7.59 1.15 -16.59
CA ILE A 169 -8.01 1.80 -15.35
C ILE A 169 -9.45 2.31 -15.47
N PRO A 170 -10.35 1.94 -14.54
CA PRO A 170 -11.73 2.43 -14.54
C PRO A 170 -11.82 3.96 -14.55
N LYS A 171 -12.78 4.51 -15.31
CA LYS A 171 -12.93 5.96 -15.52
C LYS A 171 -13.09 6.77 -14.22
N ASN A 172 -13.64 6.19 -13.17
CA ASN A 172 -13.77 6.83 -11.86
C ASN A 172 -12.42 7.12 -11.18
N TYR A 173 -11.31 6.53 -11.65
CA TYR A 173 -9.95 6.80 -11.18
C TYR A 173 -9.13 7.65 -12.15
N LYS A 174 -9.76 8.26 -13.18
CA LYS A 174 -9.07 9.08 -14.19
C LYS A 174 -8.16 10.14 -13.57
N ASN A 175 -8.60 10.77 -12.49
CA ASN A 175 -7.86 11.82 -11.79
C ASN A 175 -6.55 11.29 -11.20
N PHE A 176 -6.64 10.14 -10.53
CA PHE A 176 -5.47 9.44 -10.02
C PHE A 176 -4.52 9.05 -11.15
N THR A 177 -5.05 8.52 -12.25
CA THR A 177 -4.27 8.15 -13.43
C THR A 177 -3.48 9.32 -14.04
N ILE A 178 -4.10 10.50 -14.19
CA ILE A 178 -3.42 11.65 -14.81
C ILE A 178 -2.23 12.11 -13.95
N ILE A 179 -2.31 11.99 -12.62
CA ILE A 179 -1.17 12.24 -11.73
C ILE A 179 -0.02 11.28 -12.06
N GLN A 180 -0.33 9.98 -12.20
CA GLN A 180 0.68 8.96 -12.50
C GLN A 180 1.27 9.15 -13.91
N GLU A 181 0.47 9.57 -14.90
CA GLU A 181 0.96 9.96 -16.22
C GLU A 181 2.01 11.08 -16.14
N ALA A 182 1.75 12.13 -15.35
CA ALA A 182 2.69 13.22 -15.18
C ALA A 182 4.00 12.78 -14.54
N PHE A 183 3.95 11.92 -13.52
CA PHE A 183 5.16 11.38 -12.89
C PHE A 183 5.95 10.44 -13.79
N ILE A 184 5.29 9.56 -14.55
CA ILE A 184 5.97 8.72 -15.54
C ILE A 184 6.65 9.56 -16.61
N ASN A 185 5.96 10.58 -17.12
CA ASN A 185 6.53 11.51 -18.08
C ASN A 185 7.72 12.28 -17.48
N CYS A 186 7.65 12.68 -16.21
CA CYS A 186 8.79 13.27 -15.50
C CYS A 186 9.97 12.30 -15.36
N TYR A 187 9.70 11.05 -14.95
CA TYR A 187 10.73 10.00 -14.85
C TYR A 187 11.41 9.73 -16.18
N LEU A 188 10.66 9.76 -17.28
CA LEU A 188 11.21 9.57 -18.62
C LEU A 188 11.82 10.83 -19.23
N ASN A 189 11.55 12.00 -18.63
CA ASN A 189 11.87 13.30 -19.20
C ASN A 189 11.27 13.47 -20.61
N LYS A 190 10.01 13.08 -20.79
CA LYS A 190 9.24 13.16 -22.04
C LYS A 190 7.89 13.81 -21.75
N ASN A 191 7.45 14.79 -22.54
CA ASN A 191 6.14 15.47 -22.40
C ASN A 191 5.82 15.97 -20.98
N VAL A 192 6.85 16.34 -20.21
CA VAL A 192 6.72 16.70 -18.78
C VAL A 192 5.82 17.91 -18.60
N ASP A 193 6.11 18.99 -19.34
CA ASP A 193 5.38 20.25 -19.26
C ASP A 193 3.91 20.06 -19.63
N GLU A 194 3.63 19.38 -20.75
CA GLU A 194 2.25 19.10 -21.20
C GLU A 194 1.47 18.32 -20.13
N SER A 195 2.10 17.32 -19.52
CA SER A 195 1.44 16.45 -18.54
C SER A 195 1.12 17.17 -17.23
N PHE A 196 2.05 17.99 -16.72
CA PHE A 196 1.79 18.79 -15.53
C PHE A 196 0.79 19.92 -15.82
N LEU A 197 0.89 20.61 -16.96
CA LEU A 197 -0.08 21.66 -17.32
C LEU A 197 -1.50 21.09 -17.50
N LYS A 198 -1.63 19.85 -17.99
CA LYS A 198 -2.93 19.14 -18.05
C LYS A 198 -3.56 18.98 -16.66
N LEU A 199 -2.76 18.71 -15.61
CA LEU A 199 -3.24 18.68 -14.22
C LEU A 199 -3.65 20.09 -13.76
N LEU A 200 -2.76 21.07 -13.93
CA LEU A 200 -2.95 22.42 -13.38
C LEU A 200 -4.08 23.22 -14.05
N ASN A 201 -4.46 22.88 -15.28
CA ASN A 201 -5.59 23.50 -15.97
C ASN A 201 -6.94 22.85 -15.63
N PHE A 202 -6.96 21.78 -14.83
CA PHE A 202 -8.19 21.09 -14.46
C PHE A 202 -8.86 21.80 -13.28
N THR A 203 -10.08 22.31 -13.48
CA THR A 203 -10.75 23.20 -12.52
C THR A 203 -11.65 22.48 -11.52
N GLU A 204 -11.98 21.22 -11.74
CA GLU A 204 -12.92 20.47 -10.87
C GLU A 204 -12.22 19.85 -9.65
N ILE A 205 -10.89 19.79 -9.65
CA ILE A 205 -10.09 19.12 -8.62
C ILE A 205 -8.89 20.00 -8.29
N ASP A 206 -8.62 20.11 -6.99
CA ASP A 206 -7.44 20.83 -6.51
C ASP A 206 -6.16 20.02 -6.76
N TYR A 207 -5.45 20.34 -7.84
CA TYR A 207 -4.11 19.81 -8.14
C TYR A 207 -2.98 20.75 -7.71
N THR A 208 -3.24 21.71 -6.82
CA THR A 208 -2.26 22.72 -6.38
C THR A 208 -0.98 22.12 -5.81
N ARG A 209 -1.05 20.93 -5.18
CA ARG A 209 0.14 20.17 -4.74
C ARG A 209 1.10 19.86 -5.89
N TYR A 210 0.58 19.61 -7.10
CA TYR A 210 1.39 19.26 -8.26
C TYR A 210 2.13 20.44 -8.89
N ILE A 211 1.82 21.68 -8.47
CA ILE A 211 2.64 22.85 -8.79
C ILE A 211 4.05 22.68 -8.25
N PHE A 212 4.20 22.17 -7.01
CA PHE A 212 5.51 21.93 -6.43
C PHE A 212 6.34 20.98 -7.30
N PHE A 213 5.78 19.83 -7.69
CA PHE A 213 6.50 18.82 -8.46
C PHE A 213 6.93 19.35 -9.83
N TYR A 214 6.05 20.11 -10.50
CA TYR A 214 6.39 20.73 -11.78
C TYR A 214 7.48 21.80 -11.64
N VAL A 215 7.36 22.67 -10.64
CA VAL A 215 8.33 23.73 -10.34
C VAL A 215 9.70 23.15 -9.94
N ASN A 216 9.71 22.10 -9.12
CA ASN A 216 10.92 21.34 -8.77
C ASN A 216 11.61 20.82 -10.04
N TYR A 217 10.85 20.20 -10.96
CA TYR A 217 11.37 19.75 -12.25
C TYR A 217 11.98 20.90 -13.05
N LEU A 218 11.28 22.04 -13.18
CA LEU A 218 11.79 23.20 -13.91
C LEU A 218 13.10 23.73 -13.32
N PHE A 219 13.20 23.84 -11.99
CA PHE A 219 14.47 24.22 -11.33
C PHE A 219 15.57 23.20 -11.57
N SER A 220 15.27 21.89 -11.54
CA SER A 220 16.27 20.85 -11.86
C SER A 220 16.82 20.98 -13.29
N LYS A 221 16.03 21.56 -14.20
CA LYS A 221 16.41 21.86 -15.60
C LYS A 221 16.97 23.25 -15.80
N LYS A 222 17.20 24.02 -14.72
CA LYS A 222 17.65 25.43 -14.77
C LYS A 222 16.67 26.37 -15.49
N ARG A 223 15.39 26.01 -15.59
CA ARG A 223 14.30 26.80 -16.18
C ARG A 223 13.65 27.72 -15.14
N ASN A 224 14.48 28.54 -14.49
CA ASN A 224 14.10 29.26 -13.27
C ASN A 224 12.99 30.30 -13.50
N ASN A 225 13.04 31.03 -14.62
CA ASN A 225 12.02 32.04 -14.93
C ASN A 225 10.65 31.40 -15.14
N GLU A 226 10.60 30.30 -15.89
CA GLU A 226 9.37 29.54 -16.12
C GLU A 226 8.80 28.98 -14.81
N ALA A 227 9.67 28.48 -13.93
CA ALA A 227 9.26 28.00 -12.60
C ALA A 227 8.57 29.09 -11.77
N VAL A 228 9.13 30.31 -11.79
CA VAL A 228 8.54 31.48 -11.12
C VAL A 228 7.21 31.88 -11.75
N ASP A 229 7.10 31.83 -13.08
CA ASP A 229 5.87 32.18 -13.79
C ASP A 229 4.75 31.17 -13.54
N ILE A 230 5.07 29.88 -13.44
CA ILE A 230 4.11 28.84 -13.06
C ILE A 230 3.55 29.09 -11.66
N ILE A 231 4.40 29.42 -10.68
CA ILE A 231 3.92 29.75 -9.33
C ILE A 231 2.98 30.96 -9.40
N LYS A 232 3.39 32.06 -10.04
CA LYS A 232 2.55 33.26 -10.12
C LYS A 232 1.20 33.01 -10.80
N LYS A 233 1.18 32.14 -11.82
CA LYS A 233 -0.03 31.87 -12.61
C LYS A 233 -1.02 30.95 -11.89
N TYR A 234 -0.52 29.93 -11.20
CA TYR A 234 -1.35 28.84 -10.68
C TYR A 234 -1.52 28.86 -9.16
N THR A 235 -0.96 29.84 -8.46
CA THR A 235 -1.16 29.97 -7.02
C THR A 235 -1.88 31.27 -6.68
N ASP A 236 -3.10 31.15 -6.15
CA ASP A 236 -3.70 32.22 -5.38
C ASP A 236 -3.14 32.21 -3.95
N ILE A 237 -3.22 33.36 -3.26
CA ILE A 237 -2.63 33.54 -1.91
C ILE A 237 -3.35 32.67 -0.85
N LEU A 238 -4.58 32.24 -1.12
CA LEU A 238 -5.47 31.61 -0.14
C LEU A 238 -5.52 30.08 -0.20
N ASP A 239 -5.13 29.48 -1.33
CA ASP A 239 -5.17 28.03 -1.53
C ASP A 239 -3.75 27.48 -1.74
N SER A 240 -3.06 27.18 -0.64
CA SER A 240 -1.78 26.48 -0.71
C SER A 240 -1.59 25.48 0.42
N ASN A 241 -0.98 24.34 0.08
CA ASN A 241 -0.47 23.40 1.05
C ASN A 241 0.93 23.82 1.53
N ILE A 242 1.35 23.27 2.66
CA ILE A 242 2.64 23.56 3.33
C ILE A 242 3.83 23.41 2.38
N LEU A 243 3.83 22.39 1.50
CA LEU A 243 4.91 22.13 0.56
C LEU A 243 5.03 23.27 -0.47
N LEU A 244 3.90 23.76 -0.97
CA LEU A 244 3.85 24.88 -1.89
C LEU A 244 4.21 26.20 -1.20
N ASP A 245 3.75 26.44 0.03
CA ASP A 245 4.12 27.64 0.81
C ASP A 245 5.62 27.72 1.07
N GLN A 246 6.21 26.60 1.47
CA GLN A 246 7.64 26.50 1.68
C GLN A 246 8.42 26.75 0.37
N THR A 247 7.87 26.29 -0.76
CA THR A 247 8.42 26.54 -2.10
C THR A 247 8.37 28.01 -2.46
N LYS A 248 7.23 28.69 -2.25
CA LYS A 248 7.08 30.15 -2.45
C LYS A 248 8.13 30.91 -1.63
N PHE A 249 8.35 30.52 -0.37
CA PHE A 249 9.37 31.11 0.50
C PHE A 249 10.78 30.94 -0.06
N TRP A 250 11.17 29.72 -0.47
CA TRP A 250 12.48 29.47 -1.06
C TRP A 250 12.70 30.21 -2.37
N ILE A 251 11.66 30.37 -3.19
CA ILE A 251 11.75 31.16 -4.42
C ILE A 251 12.05 32.63 -4.09
N LYS A 252 11.35 33.21 -3.12
CA LYS A 252 11.56 34.59 -2.67
C LYS A 252 13.00 34.82 -2.18
N ASP A 253 13.54 33.86 -1.45
CA ASP A 253 14.91 33.88 -0.92
C ASP A 253 15.98 33.44 -1.95
N ARG A 254 15.57 33.08 -3.18
CA ARG A 254 16.45 32.51 -4.23
C ARG A 254 17.18 31.23 -3.80
N LYS A 255 16.60 30.46 -2.88
CA LYS A 255 17.09 29.17 -2.37
C LYS A 255 16.60 27.99 -3.22
N TYR A 256 16.78 28.07 -4.55
CA TYR A 256 16.22 27.07 -5.49
C TYR A 256 16.74 25.65 -5.27
N SER A 257 17.97 25.52 -4.74
CA SER A 257 18.57 24.23 -4.38
C SER A 257 17.78 23.47 -3.33
N GLU A 258 17.11 24.17 -2.40
CA GLU A 258 16.29 23.52 -1.38
C GLU A 258 15.06 22.85 -1.99
N ILE A 259 14.47 23.49 -3.01
CA ILE A 259 13.33 22.94 -3.77
C ILE A 259 13.75 21.64 -4.45
N THR A 260 14.90 21.62 -5.13
CA THR A 260 15.39 20.45 -5.88
C THR A 260 15.87 19.29 -5.00
N LYS A 261 16.10 19.51 -3.69
CA LYS A 261 16.51 18.44 -2.76
C LYS A 261 15.35 17.56 -2.30
N ILE A 262 14.12 18.07 -2.31
CA ILE A 262 12.96 17.35 -1.77
C ILE A 262 12.50 16.22 -2.69
N PHE A 263 12.57 16.46 -4.00
CA PHE A 263 12.03 15.53 -5.00
C PHE A 263 12.94 15.48 -6.21
N ASP A 264 12.99 14.30 -6.83
CA ASP A 264 13.77 14.02 -8.04
C ASP A 264 12.94 13.06 -8.90
N CYS A 265 12.58 13.52 -10.10
CA CYS A 265 11.84 12.70 -11.05
C CYS A 265 12.55 11.41 -11.44
N LYS A 266 13.87 11.33 -11.30
CA LYS A 266 14.65 10.13 -11.62
C LYS A 266 14.80 9.16 -10.45
N ASN A 267 14.28 9.49 -9.27
CA ASN A 267 14.28 8.60 -8.12
C ASN A 267 12.94 7.84 -7.98
N PRO A 268 12.90 6.52 -8.24
CA PRO A 268 11.70 5.70 -8.05
C PRO A 268 11.07 5.85 -6.65
N GLU A 269 11.87 5.95 -5.60
CA GLU A 269 11.38 6.06 -4.23
C GLU A 269 10.59 7.36 -4.01
N HIS A 270 11.02 8.45 -4.63
CA HIS A 270 10.31 9.73 -4.55
C HIS A 270 8.94 9.66 -5.24
N LEU A 271 8.86 9.00 -6.40
CA LEU A 271 7.60 8.80 -7.12
C LEU A 271 6.64 7.89 -6.34
N LEU A 272 7.16 6.79 -5.78
CA LEU A 272 6.37 5.88 -4.95
C LEU A 272 5.86 6.55 -3.68
N SER A 273 6.67 7.42 -3.07
CA SER A 273 6.27 8.17 -1.88
C SER A 273 5.04 9.05 -2.16
N GLU A 274 5.03 9.76 -3.29
CA GLU A 274 3.86 10.57 -3.67
C GLU A 274 2.67 9.69 -4.10
N PHE A 275 2.92 8.56 -4.77
CA PHE A 275 1.86 7.60 -5.08
C PHE A 275 1.11 7.12 -3.83
N PHE A 276 1.85 6.71 -2.79
CA PHE A 276 1.26 6.25 -1.52
C PHE A 276 0.74 7.39 -0.63
N TYR A 277 1.17 8.63 -0.83
CA TYR A 277 0.60 9.79 -0.14
C TYR A 277 -0.86 10.07 -0.60
N VAL A 278 -1.16 9.78 -1.87
CA VAL A 278 -2.48 10.05 -2.47
C VAL A 278 -3.51 8.95 -2.17
N ILE A 279 -3.05 7.74 -1.86
CA ILE A 279 -3.88 6.57 -1.51
C ILE A 279 -4.28 6.66 -0.04
#